data_AF-W7WE48-F1
#
_entry.id   AF-W7WE48-F1
#
_cell.length_a   1.000
_cell.length_b   1.000
_cell.length_c   1.000
_cell.angle_alpha   90.00
_cell.angle_beta   90.00
_cell.angle_gamma   90.00
#
_symmetry.space_group_name_H-M   'P 1'
#
loop_
_entity.id
_entity.type
_entity.pdbx_description
1 polymer ?
#
loop_
_entity_poly.entity_id
_entity_poly.type
_entity_poly.pdbx_seq_one_letter_code
_entity_poly.pdbx_strand_id
1 'polypeptide(L)'
;MTQQHGLRGASEEAALGLPVLFEVAVPALRRALAHGLAVRAARLEALFHVIAVLDDTNLAHRGGLPGLRYAQGAAANFLAAGGAAQGDASAQAEAIHRAFVARRLSPGGAADVLAAACWVQRVCTD
;
A
#
# COMPACT_ATOMS: atom_id res chain seq x y z
N MET A 1 3.24 -8.46 19.35
CA MET A 1 2.09 -7.79 18.73
C MET A 1 1.55 -8.54 17.52
N THR A 2 2.37 -9.04 16.59
CA THR A 2 1.94 -9.94 15.49
C THR A 2 1.18 -11.17 16.01
N GLN A 3 1.74 -11.83 17.03
CA GLN A 3 1.12 -12.99 17.71
C GLN A 3 -0.21 -12.67 18.44
N GLN A 4 -0.45 -11.41 18.83
CA GLN A 4 -1.67 -11.03 19.58
C GLN A 4 -2.86 -10.73 18.67
N HIS A 5 -2.62 -10.51 17.37
CA HIS A 5 -3.67 -10.22 16.39
C HIS A 5 -3.69 -11.21 15.20
N GLY A 6 -2.81 -12.22 15.18
CA GLY A 6 -2.71 -13.21 14.09
C GLY A 6 -2.29 -12.62 12.75
N LEU A 7 -1.61 -11.46 12.77
CA LEU A 7 -1.19 -10.73 11.57
C LEU A 7 0.20 -11.15 11.13
N ARG A 8 0.39 -11.26 9.81
CA ARG A 8 1.70 -11.56 9.23
C ARG A 8 2.63 -10.37 9.38
N GLY A 9 3.75 -10.59 10.06
CA GLY A 9 4.80 -9.57 10.20
C GLY A 9 5.73 -9.53 8.99
N ALA A 10 6.59 -8.52 8.94
CA ALA A 10 7.62 -8.40 7.88
C ALA A 10 8.52 -9.65 7.76
N SER A 11 8.87 -10.28 8.88
CA SER A 11 9.66 -11.52 8.88
C SER A 11 8.91 -12.71 8.27
N GLU A 12 7.58 -12.76 8.43
CA GLU A 12 6.75 -13.81 7.87
C GLU A 12 6.53 -13.59 6.37
N GLU A 13 6.27 -12.33 5.95
CA GLU A 13 6.29 -11.95 4.54
C GLU A 13 7.61 -12.36 3.88
N ALA A 14 8.76 -12.08 4.52
CA ALA A 14 10.06 -12.48 4.00
C ALA A 14 10.24 -14.00 3.91
N ALA A 15 9.80 -14.75 4.93
CA ALA A 15 9.86 -16.22 4.92
C ALA A 15 8.99 -16.84 3.82
N LEU A 16 7.89 -16.18 3.44
CA LEU A 16 7.01 -16.58 2.36
C LEU A 16 7.47 -16.08 0.97
N GLY A 17 8.61 -15.40 0.88
CA GLY A 17 9.14 -14.90 -0.39
C GLY A 17 8.54 -13.56 -0.82
N LEU A 18 8.04 -12.75 0.11
CA LEU A 18 7.50 -11.40 -0.09
C LEU A 18 6.29 -11.35 -1.04
N PRO A 19 5.20 -12.11 -0.78
CA PRO A 19 4.05 -12.18 -1.68
C PRO A 19 3.41 -10.80 -1.94
N VAL A 20 3.26 -9.93 -0.95
CA VAL A 20 2.68 -8.59 -1.19
C VAL A 20 3.58 -7.75 -2.11
N LEU A 21 4.90 -7.94 -2.06
CA LEU A 21 5.81 -7.26 -2.99
C LEU A 21 5.62 -7.77 -4.42
N PHE A 22 5.75 -9.08 -4.63
CA PHE A 22 5.85 -9.66 -5.97
C PHE A 22 4.49 -9.93 -6.64
N GLU A 23 3.44 -10.17 -5.87
CA GLU A 23 2.11 -10.48 -6.41
C GLU A 23 1.19 -9.25 -6.45
N VAL A 24 1.49 -8.21 -5.64
CA VAL A 24 0.64 -7.01 -5.55
C VAL A 24 1.39 -5.76 -5.99
N ALA A 25 2.44 -5.35 -5.27
CA ALA A 25 3.06 -4.04 -5.46
C ALA A 25 3.74 -3.89 -6.84
N VAL A 26 4.58 -4.87 -7.22
CA VAL A 26 5.28 -4.86 -8.51
C VAL A 26 4.30 -4.95 -9.69
N PRO A 27 3.32 -5.90 -9.71
CA PRO A 27 2.32 -5.96 -10.77
C PRO A 27 1.45 -4.70 -10.85
N ALA A 28 1.03 -4.11 -9.73
CA ALA A 28 0.24 -2.87 -9.73
C ALA A 28 1.04 -1.71 -10.34
N LEU A 29 2.30 -1.54 -9.92
CA LEU A 29 3.19 -0.50 -10.44
C LEU A 29 3.43 -0.65 -11.95
N ARG A 30 3.77 -1.86 -12.40
CA ARG A 30 3.99 -2.16 -13.83
C ARG A 30 2.73 -1.91 -14.66
N ARG A 31 1.57 -2.38 -14.18
CA ARG A 31 0.29 -2.22 -14.88
C ARG A 31 -0.11 -0.75 -14.99
N ALA A 32 0.07 0.04 -13.94
CA ALA A 32 -0.23 1.47 -13.96
C ALA A 32 0.65 2.21 -14.99
N LEU A 33 1.95 1.92 -15.03
CA LEU A 33 2.87 2.48 -16.02
C LEU A 33 2.51 2.06 -17.45
N ALA A 34 2.17 0.79 -17.66
CA ALA A 34 1.75 0.27 -18.96
C ALA A 34 0.45 0.93 -19.47
N HIS A 35 -0.45 1.34 -18.57
CA HIS A 35 -1.64 2.15 -18.90
C HIS A 35 -1.34 3.64 -19.10
N GLY A 36 -0.07 4.05 -19.08
CA GLY A 36 0.34 5.42 -19.36
C GLY A 36 0.25 6.37 -18.16
N LEU A 37 0.05 5.87 -16.94
CA LEU A 37 0.12 6.73 -15.76
C LEU A 37 1.55 7.26 -15.60
N ALA A 38 1.67 8.55 -15.28
CA ALA A 38 2.93 9.14 -14.90
C ALA A 38 3.52 8.40 -13.69
N VAL A 39 4.85 8.33 -13.59
CA VAL A 39 5.57 7.55 -12.55
C VAL A 39 5.05 7.84 -11.14
N ARG A 40 4.77 9.11 -10.81
CA ARG A 40 4.23 9.48 -9.50
C ARG A 40 2.85 8.87 -9.25
N ALA A 41 1.96 8.92 -10.24
CA ALA A 41 0.62 8.33 -10.15
C ALA A 41 0.70 6.80 -10.08
N ALA A 42 1.58 6.16 -10.85
CA ALA A 42 1.76 4.72 -10.79
C ALA A 42 2.29 4.22 -9.43
N ARG A 43 3.17 4.99 -8.78
CA ARG A 43 3.62 4.71 -7.41
C ARG A 43 2.51 4.91 -6.39
N LEU A 44 1.67 5.93 -6.58
CA LEU A 44 0.49 6.15 -5.75
C LEU A 44 -0.49 4.97 -5.87
N GLU A 45 -0.78 4.53 -7.10
CA GLU A 45 -1.62 3.35 -7.38
C GLU A 45 -1.09 2.11 -6.65
N ALA A 46 0.20 1.81 -6.82
CA ALA A 46 0.83 0.67 -6.17
C ALA A 46 0.79 0.76 -4.64
N LEU A 47 1.02 1.96 -4.07
CA LEU A 47 0.93 2.17 -2.62
C LEU A 47 -0.47 1.84 -2.10
N PHE A 48 -1.51 2.32 -2.77
CA PHE A 48 -2.89 2.08 -2.37
C PHE A 48 -3.27 0.60 -2.50
N HIS A 49 -2.80 -0.09 -3.54
CA HIS A 49 -2.94 -1.55 -3.65
C HIS A 49 -2.30 -2.29 -2.47
N VAL A 50 -1.11 -1.85 -2.03
CA VAL A 50 -0.45 -2.46 -0.86
C VAL A 50 -1.19 -2.17 0.43
N ILE A 51 -1.60 -0.91 0.68
CA ILE A 51 -2.36 -0.53 1.88
C ILE A 51 -3.66 -1.34 1.99
N ALA A 52 -4.31 -1.65 0.86
CA ALA A 52 -5.57 -2.39 0.83
C ALA A 52 -5.46 -3.84 1.32
N VAL A 53 -4.27 -4.46 1.27
CA VAL A 53 -4.12 -5.91 1.50
C VAL A 53 -3.05 -6.28 2.52
N LEU A 54 -2.06 -5.41 2.76
CA LEU A 54 -0.99 -5.71 3.71
C LEU A 54 -1.54 -5.69 5.14
N ASP A 55 -1.20 -6.73 5.91
CA ASP A 55 -1.39 -6.77 7.36
C ASP A 55 -0.35 -5.88 8.07
N ASP A 56 -0.40 -4.58 7.80
CA ASP A 56 0.62 -3.63 8.23
C ASP A 56 0.67 -3.54 9.76
N THR A 57 1.79 -4.01 10.33
CA THR A 57 1.99 -4.05 11.77
C THR A 57 2.14 -2.66 12.38
N ASN A 58 2.55 -1.63 11.63
CA ASN A 58 2.56 -0.24 12.11
C ASN A 58 1.14 0.29 12.31
N LEU A 59 0.22 -0.05 11.39
CA LEU A 59 -1.20 0.29 11.53
C LEU A 59 -1.82 -0.47 12.71
N ALA A 60 -1.58 -1.78 12.80
CA ALA A 60 -2.10 -2.60 13.89
C ALA A 60 -1.55 -2.17 15.25
N HIS A 61 -0.27 -1.79 15.34
CA HIS A 61 0.33 -1.28 16.57
C HIS A 61 -0.32 0.03 17.03
N ARG A 62 -0.59 0.96 16.11
CA ARG A 62 -1.07 2.32 16.47
C ARG A 62 -2.58 2.40 16.64
N GLY A 63 -3.34 1.65 15.85
CA GLY A 63 -4.80 1.72 15.80
C GLY A 63 -5.53 0.40 16.06
N GLY A 64 -4.82 -0.67 16.40
CA GLY A 64 -5.39 -2.02 16.51
C GLY A 64 -5.91 -2.54 15.17
N LEU A 65 -6.59 -3.69 15.22
CA LEU A 65 -7.32 -4.23 14.06
C LEU A 65 -8.32 -3.23 13.44
N PRO A 66 -9.06 -2.40 14.21
CA PRO A 66 -9.94 -1.39 13.63
C PRO A 66 -9.18 -0.36 12.79
N GLY A 67 -8.01 0.09 13.24
CA GLY A 67 -7.15 1.03 12.51
C GLY A 67 -6.61 0.44 11.21
N LEU A 68 -6.16 -0.83 11.25
CA LEU A 68 -5.74 -1.56 10.06
C LEU A 68 -6.89 -1.70 9.06
N ARG A 69 -8.06 -2.18 9.51
CA ARG A 69 -9.26 -2.35 8.68
C ARG A 69 -9.74 -1.03 8.07
N TYR A 70 -9.66 0.06 8.83
CA TYR A 70 -9.98 1.39 8.33
C TYR A 70 -9.05 1.81 7.18
N ALA A 71 -7.73 1.62 7.35
CA ALA A 71 -6.77 1.97 6.30
C ALA A 71 -6.95 1.11 5.04
N GLN A 72 -7.13 -0.20 5.21
CA GLN A 72 -7.41 -1.13 4.11
C GLN A 72 -8.69 -0.73 3.36
N GLY A 73 -9.77 -0.42 4.08
CA GLY A 73 -11.03 0.02 3.48
C GLY A 73 -10.94 1.37 2.77
N ALA A 74 -10.24 2.35 3.37
CA ALA A 74 -10.01 3.64 2.73
C ALA A 74 -9.22 3.49 1.42
N ALA A 75 -8.21 2.62 1.41
CA ALA A 75 -7.43 2.35 0.21
C ALA A 75 -8.22 1.60 -0.87
N ALA A 76 -8.98 0.58 -0.48
CA ALA A 76 -9.87 -0.15 -1.39
C ALA A 76 -10.91 0.78 -2.04
N ASN A 77 -11.49 1.70 -1.28
CA ASN A 77 -12.45 2.67 -1.80
C ASN A 77 -11.82 3.66 -2.80
N PHE A 78 -10.59 4.11 -2.55
CA PHE A 78 -9.84 4.95 -3.50
C PHE A 78 -9.61 4.21 -4.82
N LEU A 79 -9.15 2.96 -4.76
CA LEU A 79 -8.94 2.13 -5.96
C LEU A 79 -10.25 1.89 -6.72
N ALA A 80 -11.34 1.58 -6.00
CA ALA A 80 -12.66 1.36 -6.59
C ALA A 80 -13.24 2.62 -7.27
N ALA A 81 -12.85 3.82 -6.82
CA ALA A 81 -13.26 5.09 -7.42
C ALA A 81 -12.50 5.44 -8.71
N GLY A 82 -11.50 4.64 -9.09
CA GLY A 82 -10.65 4.86 -10.27
C GLY A 82 -9.17 5.09 -9.94
N GLY A 83 -8.80 5.10 -8.65
CA GLY A 83 -7.43 5.14 -8.19
C GLY A 83 -6.64 6.34 -8.69
N ALA A 84 -5.36 6.12 -8.96
CA ALA A 84 -4.45 7.17 -9.39
C ALA A 84 -4.69 7.66 -10.83
N ALA A 85 -5.61 7.06 -11.59
CA ALA A 85 -6.01 7.52 -12.91
C ALA A 85 -7.03 8.69 -12.85
N GLN A 86 -7.62 8.95 -11.68
CA GLN A 86 -8.56 10.06 -11.50
C GLN A 86 -7.85 11.42 -11.59
N GLY A 87 -8.51 12.42 -12.16
CA GLY A 87 -7.96 13.77 -12.29
C GLY A 87 -7.66 14.47 -10.95
N ASP A 88 -8.37 14.09 -9.89
CA ASP A 88 -8.24 14.60 -8.53
C ASP A 88 -7.58 13.60 -7.56
N ALA A 89 -6.96 12.52 -8.07
CA ALA A 89 -6.40 11.44 -7.27
C ALA A 89 -5.43 11.93 -6.17
N SER A 90 -4.61 12.95 -6.47
CA SER A 90 -3.69 13.53 -5.47
C SER A 90 -4.43 14.18 -4.30
N ALA A 91 -5.53 14.89 -4.57
CA ALA A 91 -6.32 15.54 -3.53
C ALA A 91 -7.07 14.50 -2.68
N GLN A 92 -7.58 13.43 -3.30
CA GLN A 92 -8.21 12.32 -2.58
C GLN A 92 -7.20 11.57 -1.70
N ALA A 93 -6.02 11.25 -2.23
CA ALA A 93 -4.96 10.61 -1.45
C ALA A 93 -4.52 11.48 -0.27
N GLU A 94 -4.46 12.81 -0.45
CA GLU A 94 -4.15 13.74 0.63
C GLU A 94 -5.26 13.79 1.70
N ALA A 95 -6.53 13.72 1.29
CA ALA A 95 -7.65 13.64 2.23
C ALA A 95 -7.58 12.35 3.07
N ILE A 96 -7.26 11.22 2.43
CA ILE A 96 -7.05 9.92 3.11
C ILE A 96 -5.85 10.01 4.06
N HIS A 97 -4.74 10.61 3.62
CA HIS A 97 -3.58 10.84 4.47
C HIS A 97 -3.93 11.68 5.71
N ARG A 98 -4.65 12.79 5.56
CA ARG A 98 -5.13 13.59 6.70
C ARG A 98 -6.01 12.77 7.64
N ALA A 99 -6.86 11.91 7.11
CA ALA A 99 -7.70 11.02 7.92
C ALA A 99 -6.87 9.97 8.69
N PHE A 100 -5.76 9.48 8.13
CA PHE A 100 -4.80 8.63 8.82
C PHE A 100 -4.09 9.38 9.94
N VAL A 101 -3.59 10.60 9.67
CA VAL A 101 -2.93 11.46 10.66
C VAL A 101 -3.84 11.72 11.86
N ALA A 102 -5.10 12.11 11.62
CA ALA A 102 -6.08 12.35 12.69
C ALA A 102 -6.33 11.11 13.59
N ARG A 103 -6.15 9.91 13.03
CA ARG A 103 -6.30 8.62 13.73
C ARG A 103 -4.97 8.06 14.24
N ARG A 104 -3.87 8.79 14.08
CA ARG A 104 -2.49 8.34 14.35
C ARG A 104 -2.12 7.05 13.61
N LEU A 105 -2.70 6.82 12.45
CA LEU A 105 -2.39 5.68 11.59
C LEU A 105 -1.20 6.00 10.69
N SER A 106 -0.26 5.07 10.59
CA SER A 106 0.89 5.18 9.68
C SER A 106 1.06 3.86 8.94
N PRO A 107 0.80 3.80 7.62
CA PRO A 107 1.01 2.61 6.80
C PRO A 107 2.49 2.44 6.42
N GLY A 108 3.34 2.30 7.44
CA GLY A 108 4.80 2.24 7.26
C GLY A 108 5.26 0.98 6.52
N GLY A 109 4.67 -0.18 6.84
CA GLY A 109 4.99 -1.41 6.12
C GLY A 109 4.60 -1.33 4.65
N ALA A 110 3.50 -0.65 4.33
CA ALA A 110 3.10 -0.43 2.95
C ALA A 110 4.10 0.48 2.20
N ALA A 111 4.63 1.50 2.87
CA ALA A 111 5.66 2.37 2.30
C ALA A 111 6.97 1.60 2.03
N ASP A 112 7.38 0.71 2.93
CA ASP A 112 8.56 -0.14 2.76
C ASP A 112 8.39 -1.09 1.56
N VAL A 113 7.22 -1.71 1.41
CA VAL A 113 6.91 -2.56 0.25
C VAL A 113 6.90 -1.75 -1.06
N LEU A 114 6.34 -0.54 -1.07
CA LEU A 114 6.40 0.33 -2.24
C LEU A 114 7.85 0.67 -2.61
N ALA A 115 8.68 0.99 -1.62
CA ALA A 115 10.10 1.28 -1.84
C ALA A 115 10.81 0.07 -2.46
N ALA A 116 10.55 -1.14 -1.95
CA ALA A 116 11.05 -2.38 -2.53
C ALA A 116 10.54 -2.62 -3.96
N ALA A 117 9.26 -2.34 -4.25
CA ALA A 117 8.72 -2.46 -5.60
C ALA A 117 9.38 -1.48 -6.58
N CYS A 118 9.62 -0.23 -6.14
CA CYS A 118 10.37 0.75 -6.94
C CYS A 118 11.82 0.31 -7.16
N TRP A 119 12.45 -0.35 -6.18
CA TRP A 119 13.77 -0.93 -6.34
C TRP A 119 13.78 -2.06 -7.37
N VAL A 120 12.87 -3.03 -7.24
CA VAL A 120 12.71 -4.13 -8.21
C VAL A 120 12.48 -3.57 -9.61
N GLN A 121 11.56 -2.61 -9.78
CA GLN A 121 11.32 -1.97 -11.06
C GLN A 121 12.58 -1.32 -11.66
N ARG A 122 13.43 -0.72 -10.82
CA ARG A 122 14.66 -0.05 -11.26
C ARG A 122 15.75 -1.04 -11.68
N VAL A 123 15.88 -2.18 -11.00
CA VAL A 123 16.98 -3.13 -11.23
C VAL A 123 16.60 -4.30 -12.15
N CYS A 124 15.30 -4.61 -12.23
CA CYS A 124 14.72 -5.56 -13.16
C CYS A 124 14.07 -4.76 -14.29
N THR A 125 14.91 -4.21 -15.18
CA THR A 125 14.45 -3.82 -16.53
C THR A 125 14.01 -5.07 -17.26
N ASP A 126 12.76 -5.08 -17.72
CA ASP A 126 12.36 -5.96 -18.83
C ASP A 126 13.06 -5.49 -20.13
#